data_AF-A0A9E0IXB5-F1
#
_entry.id   AF-A0A9E0IXB5-F1
#
_cell.length_a   1.000
_cell.length_b   1.000
_cell.length_c   1.000
_cell.angle_alpha   90.00
_cell.angle_beta   90.00
_cell.angle_gamma   90.00
#
_symmetry.space_group_name_H-M   'P 1'
#
loop_
_entity.id
_entity.type
_entity.pdbx_description
1 polymer ?
#
loop_
_entity_poly.entity_id
_entity_poly.type
_entity_poly.pdbx_seq_one_letter_code
_entity_poly.pdbx_strand_id
1 'polypeptide(L)'
;MTLLRGSPLLALLLAGCFDPTGPLGAACSPAAPCAIGLDCVNGTCSIPGTADAAPGSDAPIDAGAPDAGPLARDCLELHDRGETTDGAYLVDPDGEGGTNPPLTVYCDQTTAGGGWTLVYVYRFTNYDNFNGAGNAVTPQPSWPGRALGGGATPVSTTTPASPTDVGALDFTRWASLGPDFLVTSTITTSYSCRPGAGSLVAADGGTVTCEVVAPVSAACTPTVPTLFDQNSYGPTLRGPNGNYYYWDGSTGNNWPTHDPCGSNTQNHLRGVADPRGAIWLRRAP
;
A
#
# COMPACT_ATOMS: atom_id res chain seq x y z
N MET A 1 -45.67 -50.19 2.32
CA MET A 1 -46.26 -50.00 0.99
C MET A 1 -45.49 -48.89 0.29
N THR A 2 -44.40 -49.14 -0.42
CA THR A 2 -44.24 -49.81 -1.73
C THR A 2 -44.06 -48.76 -2.84
N LEU A 3 -42.83 -48.76 -3.41
CA LEU A 3 -42.40 -48.44 -4.79
C LEU A 3 -42.51 -46.98 -5.29
N LEU A 4 -41.41 -46.31 -5.67
CA LEU A 4 -40.54 -46.46 -6.86
C LEU A 4 -41.21 -46.15 -8.21
N ARG A 5 -40.55 -45.20 -8.90
CA ARG A 5 -40.38 -45.01 -10.36
C ARG A 5 -41.50 -44.36 -11.15
N GLY A 6 -41.06 -43.39 -11.97
CA GLY A 6 -41.37 -43.43 -13.40
C GLY A 6 -41.96 -42.14 -13.95
N SER A 7 -41.12 -41.30 -14.53
CA SER A 7 -41.54 -40.48 -15.68
C SER A 7 -42.02 -41.41 -16.80
N PRO A 8 -42.97 -40.93 -17.62
CA PRO A 8 -42.62 -40.81 -19.03
C PRO A 8 -43.09 -39.51 -19.67
N LEU A 9 -42.27 -39.07 -20.63
CA LEU A 9 -42.58 -38.10 -21.67
C LEU A 9 -43.84 -38.50 -22.45
N LEU A 10 -44.61 -37.52 -22.93
CA LEU A 10 -44.83 -37.42 -24.38
C LEU A 10 -45.22 -36.00 -24.80
N ALA A 11 -44.50 -35.53 -25.82
CA ALA A 11 -44.60 -34.23 -26.46
C ALA A 11 -45.91 -34.04 -27.24
N LEU A 12 -46.32 -32.79 -27.40
CA LEU A 12 -47.08 -32.38 -28.58
C LEU A 12 -46.59 -31.00 -29.04
N LEU A 13 -46.09 -30.99 -30.28
CA LEU A 13 -45.65 -29.81 -31.02
C LEU A 13 -46.82 -28.85 -31.26
N LEU A 14 -46.55 -27.54 -31.17
CA LEU A 14 -47.08 -26.60 -32.13
C LEU A 14 -45.95 -25.75 -32.71
N ALA A 15 -45.84 -25.84 -34.03
CA ALA A 15 -45.01 -25.02 -34.88
C ALA A 15 -45.50 -23.57 -34.90
N GLY A 16 -44.56 -22.63 -34.93
CA GLY A 16 -44.79 -21.20 -35.11
C GLY A 16 -43.50 -20.47 -35.48
N CYS A 17 -43.22 -20.45 -36.79
CA CYS A 17 -42.48 -19.45 -37.58
C CYS A 17 -41.06 -18.96 -37.19
N PHE A 18 -40.14 -19.13 -38.16
CA PHE A 18 -39.00 -18.26 -38.57
C PHE A 18 -38.02 -17.76 -37.47
N ASP A 19 -36.74 -18.09 -37.54
CA ASP A 19 -35.79 -17.42 -38.45
C ASP A 19 -34.58 -18.34 -38.77
N PRO A 20 -34.09 -18.47 -40.03
CA PRO A 20 -32.90 -19.27 -40.36
C PRO A 20 -31.59 -18.49 -40.09
N THR A 21 -31.58 -17.58 -39.12
CA THR A 21 -30.49 -16.62 -38.95
C THR A 21 -29.67 -16.92 -37.70
N GLY A 22 -28.41 -17.29 -37.90
CA GLY A 22 -27.49 -17.61 -36.80
C GLY A 22 -27.08 -16.37 -35.98
N PRO A 23 -26.69 -16.56 -34.70
CA PRO A 23 -26.16 -15.49 -33.85
C PRO A 23 -24.82 -14.94 -34.36
N LEU A 24 -24.33 -13.85 -33.78
CA LEU A 24 -23.00 -13.28 -34.06
C LEU A 24 -21.92 -14.39 -34.01
N GLY A 25 -21.08 -14.48 -35.03
CA GLY A 25 -20.06 -15.52 -35.18
C GLY A 25 -20.56 -16.85 -35.76
N ALA A 26 -21.84 -17.00 -36.08
CA ALA A 26 -22.35 -18.17 -36.80
C ALA A 26 -21.81 -18.25 -38.23
N ALA A 27 -21.65 -19.47 -38.75
CA ALA A 27 -21.26 -19.68 -40.12
C ALA A 27 -22.37 -19.23 -41.09
N CYS A 28 -21.99 -18.59 -42.19
CA CYS A 28 -22.91 -18.08 -43.21
C CYS A 28 -22.52 -18.51 -44.62
N SER A 29 -23.52 -18.61 -45.50
CA SER A 29 -23.35 -18.95 -46.91
C SER A 29 -24.51 -18.40 -47.74
N PRO A 30 -24.46 -18.45 -49.08
CA PRO A 30 -25.60 -18.04 -49.92
C PRO A 30 -26.90 -18.80 -49.62
N ALA A 31 -26.81 -20.01 -49.05
CA ALA A 31 -27.95 -20.83 -48.65
C ALA A 31 -28.38 -20.61 -47.19
N ALA A 32 -27.58 -19.89 -46.39
CA ALA A 32 -27.81 -19.62 -44.96
C ALA A 32 -27.32 -18.20 -44.63
N PRO A 33 -28.17 -17.17 -44.86
CA PRO A 33 -27.81 -15.78 -44.62
C PRO A 33 -27.78 -15.42 -43.13
N CYS A 34 -27.11 -14.33 -42.81
CA CYS A 34 -27.00 -13.81 -41.45
C CYS A 34 -28.29 -13.15 -40.96
N ALA A 35 -28.37 -12.98 -39.62
CA ALA A 35 -29.44 -12.21 -39.01
C ALA A 35 -29.47 -10.77 -39.51
N ILE A 36 -30.67 -10.19 -39.49
CA ILE A 36 -30.89 -8.80 -39.91
C ILE A 36 -30.00 -7.89 -39.06
N GLY A 37 -29.15 -7.10 -39.71
CA GLY A 37 -28.16 -6.23 -39.05
C GLY A 37 -26.76 -6.84 -38.91
N LEU A 38 -26.49 -8.03 -39.47
CA LEU A 38 -25.17 -8.64 -39.59
C LEU A 38 -24.83 -8.89 -41.07
N ASP A 39 -23.56 -8.69 -41.41
CA ASP A 39 -23.00 -9.00 -42.73
C ASP A 39 -22.28 -10.35 -42.71
N CYS A 40 -22.36 -11.09 -43.82
CA CYS A 40 -21.57 -12.32 -44.00
C CYS A 40 -20.17 -11.96 -44.53
N VAL A 41 -19.17 -12.02 -43.66
CA VAL A 41 -17.77 -11.70 -43.99
C VAL A 41 -16.93 -12.96 -43.77
N ASN A 42 -16.22 -13.41 -44.80
CA ASN A 42 -15.38 -14.63 -44.75
C ASN A 42 -16.10 -15.88 -44.20
N GLY A 43 -17.40 -16.02 -44.46
CA GLY A 43 -18.19 -17.18 -44.03
C GLY A 43 -18.66 -17.14 -42.58
N THR A 44 -18.54 -16.00 -41.87
CA THR A 44 -19.14 -15.78 -40.55
C THR A 44 -19.96 -14.49 -40.48
N CYS A 45 -21.01 -14.50 -39.64
CA CYS A 45 -21.87 -13.34 -39.42
C CYS A 45 -21.23 -12.34 -38.46
N SER A 46 -20.99 -11.12 -38.94
CA SER A 46 -20.28 -10.04 -38.21
C SER A 46 -21.03 -8.72 -38.30
N ILE A 47 -20.77 -7.78 -37.38
CA ILE A 47 -21.46 -6.47 -37.34
C ILE A 47 -20.93 -5.58 -38.48
N PRO A 48 -21.80 -4.91 -39.26
CA PRO A 48 -21.39 -3.97 -40.29
C PRO A 48 -20.58 -2.83 -39.67
N GLY A 49 -19.35 -2.63 -40.15
CA GLY A 49 -18.48 -1.52 -39.72
C GLY A 49 -17.41 -1.86 -38.68
N THR A 50 -17.35 -3.09 -38.17
CA THR A 50 -16.13 -3.61 -37.51
C THR A 50 -15.31 -4.39 -38.52
N ALA A 51 -14.78 -3.70 -39.53
CA ALA A 51 -13.72 -4.26 -40.35
C ALA A 51 -12.44 -4.31 -39.51
N ASP A 52 -12.35 -5.29 -38.61
CA ASP A 52 -11.06 -5.68 -38.06
C ASP A 52 -10.27 -6.31 -39.21
N ALA A 53 -9.22 -5.60 -39.60
CA ALA A 53 -8.17 -6.16 -40.41
C ALA A 53 -7.60 -7.39 -39.69
N ALA A 54 -7.96 -8.59 -40.15
CA ALA A 54 -7.23 -9.79 -39.78
C ALA A 54 -5.84 -9.69 -40.41
N PRO A 55 -4.73 -9.73 -39.63
CA PRO A 55 -3.44 -10.05 -40.19
C PRO A 55 -3.46 -11.53 -40.58
N GLY A 56 -3.04 -11.81 -41.81
CA GLY A 56 -2.84 -13.16 -42.29
C GLY A 56 -1.86 -13.94 -41.41
N SER A 57 -2.15 -15.22 -41.29
CA SER A 57 -1.33 -16.26 -40.68
C SER A 57 0.12 -16.23 -41.19
N ASP A 58 1.07 -16.00 -40.28
CA ASP A 58 2.31 -16.77 -40.08
C ASP A 58 3.20 -16.03 -39.05
N ALA A 59 3.74 -16.78 -38.07
CA ALA A 59 4.69 -16.40 -36.99
C ALA A 59 4.08 -16.35 -35.55
N PRO A 60 4.86 -16.69 -34.50
CA PRO A 60 4.51 -17.74 -33.53
C PRO A 60 3.93 -17.22 -32.21
N ILE A 61 3.38 -18.17 -31.45
CA ILE A 61 3.13 -18.13 -29.99
C ILE A 61 4.22 -17.37 -29.23
N ASP A 62 3.94 -16.10 -28.93
CA ASP A 62 4.30 -15.46 -27.67
C ASP A 62 3.31 -14.31 -27.44
N ALA A 63 2.27 -14.56 -26.64
CA ALA A 63 1.46 -13.49 -26.09
C ALA A 63 2.28 -12.84 -24.96
N GLY A 64 3.34 -12.15 -25.35
CA GLY A 64 3.97 -11.15 -24.52
C GLY A 64 2.89 -10.17 -24.10
N ALA A 65 2.71 -10.06 -22.79
CA ALA A 65 2.00 -8.94 -22.19
C ALA A 65 2.48 -7.65 -22.88
N PRO A 66 1.61 -6.64 -23.11
CA PRO A 66 2.08 -5.36 -23.63
C PRO A 66 3.27 -4.92 -22.79
N ASP A 67 4.37 -4.52 -23.46
CA ASP A 67 5.59 -3.97 -22.86
C ASP A 67 5.21 -2.86 -21.87
N ALA A 68 4.85 -3.26 -20.66
CA ALA A 68 4.81 -2.39 -19.51
C ALA A 68 6.27 -2.06 -19.31
N GLY A 69 6.65 -0.83 -19.69
CA GLY A 69 7.99 -0.33 -19.44
C GLY A 69 8.41 -0.60 -17.99
N PRO A 70 9.71 -0.48 -17.67
CA PRO A 70 10.25 -0.94 -16.40
C PRO A 70 9.40 -0.44 -15.22
N LEU A 71 9.11 -1.37 -14.30
CA LEU A 71 8.37 -1.07 -13.08
C LEU A 71 8.99 0.15 -12.40
N ALA A 72 8.15 1.06 -11.94
CA ALA A 72 8.63 2.19 -11.16
C ALA A 72 9.28 1.68 -9.87
N ARG A 73 10.35 2.33 -9.42
CA ARG A 73 11.10 1.84 -8.26
C ARG A 73 10.40 2.12 -6.94
N ASP A 74 9.62 3.19 -6.90
CA ASP A 74 8.92 3.62 -5.70
C ASP A 74 7.71 4.49 -6.08
N CYS A 75 6.99 4.93 -5.06
CA CYS A 75 5.85 5.82 -5.23
C CYS A 75 6.22 7.19 -5.79
N LEU A 76 7.45 7.69 -5.59
CA LEU A 76 7.88 8.98 -6.15
C LEU A 76 8.04 8.88 -7.66
N GLU A 77 8.66 7.81 -8.16
CA GLU A 77 8.77 7.60 -9.60
C GLU A 77 7.40 7.40 -10.27
N LEU A 78 6.45 6.76 -9.58
CA LEU A 78 5.05 6.74 -10.02
C LEU A 78 4.45 8.15 -10.08
N HIS A 79 4.67 8.96 -9.03
CA HIS A 79 4.21 10.35 -8.96
C HIS A 79 4.72 11.18 -10.14
N ASP A 80 6.00 11.09 -10.43
CA ASP A 80 6.68 11.83 -11.50
C ASP A 80 6.19 11.38 -12.90
N ARG A 81 5.73 10.13 -13.02
CA ARG A 81 5.06 9.60 -14.23
C ARG A 81 3.59 10.04 -14.36
N GLY A 82 3.06 10.77 -13.39
CA GLY A 82 1.69 11.31 -13.39
C GLY A 82 0.68 10.49 -12.57
N GLU A 83 1.12 9.45 -11.86
CA GLU A 83 0.26 8.70 -10.94
C GLU A 83 -0.01 9.53 -9.67
N THR A 84 -1.20 10.11 -9.59
CA THR A 84 -1.57 11.09 -8.55
C THR A 84 -2.60 10.56 -7.56
N THR A 85 -2.96 9.27 -7.66
CA THR A 85 -3.98 8.65 -6.80
C THR A 85 -3.33 7.83 -5.70
N ASP A 86 -3.82 7.98 -4.47
CA ASP A 86 -3.39 7.13 -3.37
C ASP A 86 -3.90 5.70 -3.57
N GLY A 87 -3.08 4.69 -3.32
CA GLY A 87 -3.49 3.32 -3.57
C GLY A 87 -2.37 2.30 -3.56
N ALA A 88 -2.73 1.04 -3.83
CA ALA A 88 -1.75 -0.04 -3.95
C ALA A 88 -1.12 -0.06 -5.34
N TYR A 89 0.20 -0.09 -5.41
CA TYR A 89 0.98 -0.16 -6.64
C TYR A 89 2.04 -1.26 -6.55
N LEU A 90 2.37 -1.88 -7.68
CA LEU A 90 3.52 -2.76 -7.79
C LEU A 90 4.76 -1.92 -8.12
N VAL A 91 5.80 -2.03 -7.30
CA VAL A 91 7.06 -1.30 -7.47
C VAL A 91 8.25 -2.24 -7.40
N ASP A 92 9.37 -1.84 -7.98
CA ASP A 92 10.63 -2.58 -7.98
C ASP A 92 11.79 -1.71 -7.41
N PRO A 93 11.96 -1.64 -6.08
CA PRO A 93 12.86 -0.66 -5.45
C PRO A 93 14.33 -0.77 -5.83
N ASP A 94 14.85 -1.97 -6.05
CA ASP A 94 16.20 -2.20 -6.53
C ASP A 94 16.30 -2.26 -8.06
N GLY A 95 15.17 -2.16 -8.75
CA GLY A 95 15.06 -2.03 -10.20
C GLY A 95 15.24 -3.36 -10.92
N GLU A 96 15.02 -3.32 -12.23
CA GLU A 96 15.09 -4.51 -13.07
C GLU A 96 16.44 -5.23 -12.94
N GLY A 97 16.39 -6.53 -12.65
CA GLY A 97 17.58 -7.34 -12.40
C GLY A 97 18.20 -7.16 -11.00
N GLY A 98 17.52 -6.43 -10.11
CA GLY A 98 17.81 -6.34 -8.68
C GLY A 98 17.76 -7.71 -7.98
N THR A 99 18.26 -7.75 -6.74
CA THR A 99 18.33 -8.99 -5.95
C THR A 99 17.00 -9.33 -5.27
N ASN A 100 16.12 -8.35 -5.12
CA ASN A 100 14.81 -8.50 -4.50
C ASN A 100 13.74 -8.55 -5.58
N PRO A 101 12.68 -9.35 -5.38
CA PRO A 101 11.50 -9.26 -6.23
C PRO A 101 10.76 -7.93 -6.02
N PRO A 102 10.06 -7.44 -7.06
CA PRO A 102 9.07 -6.38 -6.94
C PRO A 102 8.07 -6.67 -5.82
N LEU A 103 7.54 -5.62 -5.21
CA LEU A 103 6.54 -5.74 -4.14
C LEU A 103 5.38 -4.78 -4.32
N THR A 104 4.22 -5.17 -3.81
CA THR A 104 3.06 -4.27 -3.72
C THR A 104 3.21 -3.38 -2.48
N VAL A 105 3.09 -2.07 -2.68
CA VAL A 105 3.15 -1.04 -1.63
C VAL A 105 1.91 -0.16 -1.72
N TYR A 106 1.55 0.48 -0.60
CA TYR A 106 0.57 1.57 -0.63
C TYR A 106 1.30 2.90 -0.84
N CYS A 107 0.91 3.64 -1.87
CA CYS A 107 1.41 4.96 -2.19
C CYS A 107 0.45 6.04 -1.67
N ASP A 108 1.01 7.03 -1.00
CA ASP A 108 0.38 8.33 -0.78
C ASP A 108 0.98 9.32 -1.77
N GLN A 109 0.16 9.70 -2.75
CA GLN A 109 0.48 10.59 -3.87
C GLN A 109 -0.01 12.02 -3.64
N THR A 110 -0.51 12.34 -2.45
CA THR A 110 -1.16 13.63 -2.18
C THR A 110 -0.52 14.40 -1.01
N THR A 111 -0.18 13.73 0.09
CA THR A 111 0.33 14.36 1.30
C THR A 111 1.74 14.91 1.09
N ALA A 112 2.00 16.16 1.50
CA ALA A 112 3.33 16.78 1.49
C ALA A 112 4.08 16.61 0.14
N GLY A 113 3.35 16.79 -0.96
CA GLY A 113 3.88 16.68 -2.32
C GLY A 113 3.88 15.27 -2.92
N GLY A 114 3.29 14.27 -2.24
CA GLY A 114 3.12 12.93 -2.78
C GLY A 114 4.41 12.11 -2.91
N GLY A 115 4.32 10.96 -3.57
CA GLY A 115 5.42 10.03 -3.77
C GLY A 115 5.80 9.19 -2.56
N TRP A 116 4.99 9.15 -1.50
CA TRP A 116 5.34 8.45 -0.26
C TRP A 116 4.98 6.97 -0.32
N THR A 117 5.91 6.10 0.05
CA THR A 117 5.73 4.66 0.13
C THR A 117 5.47 4.23 1.58
N LEU A 118 4.33 3.60 1.87
CA LEU A 118 4.00 3.13 3.22
C LEU A 118 4.89 1.96 3.64
N VAL A 119 5.59 2.07 4.77
CA VAL A 119 6.48 1.00 5.27
C VAL A 119 6.12 0.49 6.65
N TYR A 120 5.36 1.23 7.45
CA TYR A 120 5.02 0.81 8.80
C TYR A 120 3.71 1.45 9.26
N VAL A 121 2.83 0.65 9.87
CA VAL A 121 1.62 1.08 10.55
C VAL A 121 1.55 0.39 11.91
N TYR A 122 1.34 1.15 12.97
CA TYR A 122 1.32 0.64 14.35
C TYR A 122 0.16 1.18 15.16
N ARG A 123 -0.17 0.43 16.21
CA ARG A 123 -1.06 0.82 17.30
C ARG A 123 -0.32 0.84 18.62
N PHE A 124 -1.06 1.12 19.69
CA PHE A 124 -0.58 1.15 21.07
C PHE A 124 -1.18 -0.01 21.85
N THR A 125 -0.39 -0.71 22.65
CA THR A 125 -0.88 -1.78 23.52
C THR A 125 -1.72 -1.25 24.69
N ASN A 126 -1.51 0.00 25.12
CA ASN A 126 -2.26 0.62 26.20
C ASN A 126 -2.36 2.14 26.04
N TYR A 127 -3.16 2.56 25.04
CA TYR A 127 -3.36 3.98 24.72
C TYR A 127 -3.97 4.79 25.89
N ASP A 128 -4.96 4.23 26.61
CA ASP A 128 -5.64 4.94 27.71
C ASP A 128 -4.69 5.24 28.88
N ASN A 129 -3.69 4.39 29.11
CA ASN A 129 -2.63 4.59 30.09
C ASN A 129 -1.27 4.77 29.39
N PHE A 130 -1.14 5.86 28.64
CA PHE A 130 -0.06 6.06 27.68
C PHE A 130 1.36 6.00 28.27
N ASN A 131 1.55 6.44 29.53
CA ASN A 131 2.85 6.38 30.21
C ASN A 131 2.98 5.19 31.18
N GLY A 132 2.04 4.23 31.12
CA GLY A 132 2.11 3.01 31.90
C GLY A 132 3.08 2.00 31.31
N ALA A 133 3.71 1.19 32.17
CA ALA A 133 4.69 0.16 31.78
C ALA A 133 4.14 -0.91 30.81
N GLY A 134 2.83 -0.97 30.59
CA GLY A 134 2.19 -1.86 29.62
C GLY A 134 1.98 -1.26 28.23
N ASN A 135 2.36 0.01 27.99
CA ASN A 135 2.19 0.67 26.71
C ASN A 135 3.43 0.54 25.84
N ALA A 136 3.25 0.16 24.58
CA ALA A 136 4.27 -0.01 23.56
C ALA A 136 3.63 0.17 22.18
N VAL A 137 4.43 0.48 21.16
CA VAL A 137 4.00 0.34 19.76
C VAL A 137 3.93 -1.13 19.38
N THR A 138 2.89 -1.51 18.64
CA THR A 138 2.72 -2.90 18.19
C THR A 138 2.12 -2.97 16.78
N PRO A 139 2.66 -3.87 15.92
CA PRO A 139 3.91 -4.60 16.04
C PRO A 139 5.11 -3.65 15.96
N GLN A 140 6.32 -4.15 16.20
CA GLN A 140 7.55 -3.42 15.88
C GLN A 140 8.12 -3.86 14.52
N PRO A 141 8.82 -3.00 13.77
CA PRO A 141 9.58 -3.39 12.59
C PRO A 141 10.78 -4.29 12.93
N SER A 142 11.35 -4.95 11.93
CA SER A 142 12.62 -5.69 12.03
C SER A 142 13.87 -4.78 12.08
N TRP A 143 13.73 -3.51 12.49
CA TRP A 143 14.85 -2.57 12.58
C TRP A 143 15.90 -3.02 13.59
N PRO A 144 17.18 -2.62 13.42
CA PRO A 144 18.24 -2.99 14.34
C PRO A 144 17.99 -2.36 15.71
N GLY A 145 18.14 -3.16 16.76
CA GLY A 145 17.96 -2.73 18.13
C GLY A 145 18.57 -3.75 19.09
N ARG A 146 18.51 -3.46 20.39
CA ARG A 146 18.83 -4.49 21.39
C ARG A 146 17.76 -5.57 21.30
N ALA A 147 18.12 -6.83 21.57
CA ALA A 147 17.11 -7.86 21.84
C ALA A 147 16.23 -7.37 23.00
N LEU A 148 15.02 -6.92 22.65
CA LEU A 148 13.99 -6.56 23.61
C LEU A 148 13.67 -7.86 24.35
N GLY A 149 13.98 -7.93 25.64
CA GLY A 149 13.86 -9.16 26.43
C GLY A 149 12.39 -9.58 26.62
N GLY A 150 12.06 -10.10 27.80
CA GLY A 150 10.65 -10.32 28.17
C GLY A 150 9.88 -9.00 28.09
N GLY A 151 8.90 -8.92 27.19
CA GLY A 151 8.08 -7.71 26.97
C GLY A 151 8.25 -7.06 25.60
N ALA A 152 9.01 -7.63 24.67
CA ALA A 152 9.00 -7.19 23.26
C ALA A 152 7.61 -7.36 22.63
N THR A 153 7.12 -6.36 21.89
CA THR A 153 5.97 -6.56 21.01
C THR A 153 6.35 -7.42 19.81
N PRO A 154 5.38 -8.09 19.14
CA PRO A 154 5.68 -8.93 17.98
C PRO A 154 6.40 -8.15 16.88
N VAL A 155 7.42 -8.75 16.27
CA VAL A 155 8.08 -8.20 15.07
C VAL A 155 7.20 -8.47 13.85
N SER A 156 7.05 -7.47 12.98
CA SER A 156 6.40 -7.62 11.67
C SER A 156 7.40 -7.40 10.54
N THR A 157 7.27 -8.23 9.50
CA THR A 157 7.91 -8.07 8.18
C THR A 157 6.87 -8.11 7.06
N THR A 158 5.60 -7.91 7.42
CA THR A 158 4.46 -7.87 6.49
C THR A 158 4.20 -6.43 6.07
N THR A 159 4.37 -6.15 4.78
CA THR A 159 4.07 -4.84 4.18
C THR A 159 2.63 -4.43 4.45
N PRO A 160 2.38 -3.24 5.03
CA PRO A 160 1.04 -2.69 5.15
C PRO A 160 0.37 -2.48 3.79
N ALA A 161 -0.82 -3.05 3.59
CA ALA A 161 -1.59 -2.88 2.36
C ALA A 161 -2.37 -1.57 2.31
N SER A 162 -2.56 -0.91 3.46
CA SER A 162 -3.24 0.38 3.59
C SER A 162 -2.85 1.10 4.89
N PRO A 163 -3.18 2.40 5.06
CA PRO A 163 -2.88 3.17 6.27
C PRO A 163 -3.60 2.70 7.55
N THR A 164 -4.45 1.67 7.46
CA THR A 164 -5.14 1.04 8.58
C THR A 164 -4.68 -0.40 8.85
N ASP A 165 -3.92 -0.98 7.91
CA ASP A 165 -3.42 -2.34 8.04
C ASP A 165 -2.11 -2.35 8.81
N VAL A 166 -2.21 -2.76 10.07
CA VAL A 166 -1.09 -2.81 10.99
C VAL A 166 -0.03 -3.83 10.52
N GLY A 167 1.23 -3.41 10.46
CA GLY A 167 2.33 -4.22 9.94
C GLY A 167 3.55 -3.36 9.63
N ALA A 168 4.67 -4.01 9.30
CA ALA A 168 5.89 -3.32 8.87
C ALA A 168 6.52 -4.08 7.71
N LEU A 169 6.88 -3.37 6.63
CA LEU A 169 7.77 -3.90 5.60
C LEU A 169 9.09 -4.34 6.25
N ASP A 170 9.68 -5.43 5.78
CA ASP A 170 11.00 -5.85 6.25
C ASP A 170 12.02 -4.70 6.14
N PHE A 171 12.62 -4.36 7.28
CA PHE A 171 13.53 -3.22 7.41
C PHE A 171 14.70 -3.27 6.44
N THR A 172 15.14 -4.47 6.05
CA THR A 172 16.21 -4.66 5.05
C THR A 172 15.90 -4.00 3.69
N ARG A 173 14.61 -3.79 3.39
CA ARG A 173 14.13 -3.14 2.15
C ARG A 173 13.95 -1.63 2.26
N TRP A 174 14.08 -1.05 3.45
CA TRP A 174 13.74 0.37 3.64
C TRP A 174 14.71 1.31 2.92
N ALA A 175 16.02 0.98 2.92
CA ALA A 175 17.04 1.82 2.31
C ALA A 175 16.85 2.01 0.79
N SER A 176 16.28 1.04 0.06
CA SER A 176 16.05 1.17 -1.39
C SER A 176 14.85 2.07 -1.74
N LEU A 177 13.96 2.33 -0.78
CA LEU A 177 12.81 3.24 -0.92
C LEU A 177 13.17 4.71 -0.68
N GLY A 178 14.37 4.98 -0.17
CA GLY A 178 14.90 6.31 0.00
C GLY A 178 14.96 6.80 1.46
N PRO A 179 15.71 7.88 1.71
CA PRO A 179 16.06 8.27 3.07
C PRO A 179 15.16 9.36 3.65
N ASP A 180 14.35 10.04 2.82
CA ASP A 180 13.33 10.97 3.31
C ASP A 180 12.21 10.16 3.93
N PHE A 181 11.67 10.64 5.05
CA PHE A 181 10.60 9.96 5.75
C PHE A 181 9.51 10.91 6.19
N LEU A 182 8.27 10.43 6.13
CA LEU A 182 7.09 11.08 6.66
C LEU A 182 6.58 10.23 7.82
N VAL A 183 6.28 10.88 8.94
CA VAL A 183 5.59 10.25 10.07
C VAL A 183 4.21 10.84 10.20
N THR A 184 3.20 9.98 10.19
CA THR A 184 1.81 10.38 10.41
C THR A 184 1.28 9.80 11.70
N SER A 185 0.35 10.51 12.33
CA SER A 185 -0.33 10.01 13.52
C SER A 185 -1.72 10.58 13.65
N THR A 186 -2.61 9.78 14.22
CA THR A 186 -3.96 10.21 14.62
C THR A 186 -3.99 10.89 15.98
N ILE A 187 -2.89 10.84 16.75
CA ILE A 187 -2.83 11.33 18.13
C ILE A 187 -1.78 12.42 18.36
N THR A 188 -0.90 12.70 17.39
CA THR A 188 0.11 13.77 17.48
C THR A 188 0.46 14.34 16.10
N THR A 189 1.18 15.47 16.08
CA THR A 189 1.54 16.21 14.87
C THR A 189 2.36 15.35 13.92
N SER A 190 2.00 15.37 12.64
CA SER A 190 2.72 14.68 11.56
C SER A 190 3.86 15.54 11.01
N TYR A 191 4.98 14.91 10.67
CA TYR A 191 6.19 15.58 10.18
C TYR A 191 6.76 14.90 8.94
N SER A 192 7.21 15.69 7.99
CA SER A 192 8.09 15.26 6.90
C SER A 192 9.52 15.61 7.27
N CYS A 193 10.46 14.67 7.12
CA CYS A 193 11.83 14.83 7.54
C CYS A 193 12.80 14.37 6.45
N ARG A 194 13.88 15.14 6.28
CA ARG A 194 15.03 14.81 5.45
C ARG A 194 16.21 14.42 6.34
N PRO A 195 17.01 13.42 5.94
CA PRO A 195 18.21 13.02 6.69
C PRO A 195 19.23 14.16 6.72
N GLY A 196 19.96 14.26 7.83
CA GLY A 196 21.16 15.08 7.95
C GLY A 196 22.34 14.16 8.26
N ALA A 197 22.91 14.29 9.47
CA ALA A 197 23.83 13.28 9.97
C ALA A 197 23.11 12.01 10.48
N GLY A 198 21.81 12.10 10.78
CA GLY A 198 20.98 10.98 11.20
C GLY A 198 20.19 10.36 10.04
N SER A 199 19.85 9.08 10.19
CA SER A 199 19.13 8.30 9.18
C SER A 199 18.22 7.25 9.81
N LEU A 200 16.92 7.34 9.51
CA LEU A 200 15.94 6.34 9.93
C LEU A 200 16.19 4.98 9.28
N VAL A 201 16.50 4.97 7.98
CA VAL A 201 16.67 3.73 7.20
C VAL A 201 18.01 3.04 7.44
N ALA A 202 19.01 3.76 7.95
CA ALA A 202 20.28 3.19 8.42
C ALA A 202 20.31 2.95 9.93
N ALA A 203 19.31 3.43 10.67
CA ALA A 203 19.26 3.44 12.13
C ALA A 203 20.45 4.16 12.78
N ASP A 204 20.95 5.21 12.12
CA ASP A 204 22.07 6.02 12.57
C ASP A 204 21.58 7.28 13.26
N GLY A 205 21.99 7.51 14.50
CA GLY A 205 21.64 8.71 15.26
C GLY A 205 22.32 9.97 14.69
N GLY A 206 21.60 11.09 14.67
CA GLY A 206 22.13 12.36 14.21
C GLY A 206 21.06 13.39 13.86
N THR A 207 21.47 14.46 13.17
CA THR A 207 20.58 15.55 12.80
C THR A 207 19.60 15.14 11.69
N VAL A 208 18.39 15.68 11.75
CA VAL A 208 17.37 15.62 10.70
C VAL A 208 16.76 17.00 10.52
N THR A 209 16.27 17.29 9.32
CA THR A 209 15.54 18.54 9.03
C THR A 209 14.08 18.20 8.77
N CYS A 210 13.18 18.69 9.63
CA CYS A 210 11.77 18.35 9.56
C CYS A 210 10.86 19.57 9.34
N GLU A 211 9.71 19.33 8.73
CA GLU A 211 8.64 20.28 8.46
C GLU A 211 7.31 19.74 9.02
N VAL A 212 6.44 20.64 9.49
CA VAL A 212 5.10 20.27 9.97
C VAL A 212 4.21 19.95 8.77
N VAL A 213 3.60 18.77 8.76
CA VAL A 213 2.68 18.35 7.69
C VAL A 213 1.22 18.51 8.12
N ALA A 214 0.87 17.97 9.29
CA ALA A 214 -0.48 18.06 9.83
C ALA A 214 -0.44 18.21 11.35
N PRO A 215 -0.75 19.39 11.91
CA PRO A 215 -0.72 19.62 13.34
C PRO A 215 -1.90 18.95 14.03
N VAL A 216 -1.65 18.41 15.21
CA VAL A 216 -2.68 17.82 16.06
C VAL A 216 -3.03 18.79 17.20
N SER A 217 -3.94 19.72 16.88
CA SER A 217 -4.63 20.68 17.78
C SER A 217 -3.78 21.73 18.52
N ALA A 218 -4.45 22.82 18.95
CA ALA A 218 -3.89 24.11 19.37
C ALA A 218 -3.15 24.16 20.73
N ALA A 219 -2.84 23.01 21.33
CA ALA A 219 -2.24 22.96 22.68
C ALA A 219 -0.75 23.35 22.71
N CYS A 220 -0.07 23.27 21.57
CA CYS A 220 1.37 23.48 21.45
C CYS A 220 1.67 24.56 20.41
N THR A 221 2.72 25.34 20.64
CA THR A 221 3.34 26.11 19.55
C THR A 221 4.03 25.12 18.62
N PRO A 222 3.73 25.10 17.31
CA PRO A 222 4.32 24.13 16.40
C PRO A 222 5.84 24.26 16.35
N THR A 223 6.52 23.24 16.83
CA THR A 223 7.96 23.04 16.69
C THR A 223 8.21 21.71 16.00
N VAL A 224 9.41 21.54 15.46
CA VAL A 224 9.81 20.34 14.71
C VAL A 224 10.92 19.59 15.45
N PRO A 225 11.00 18.25 15.32
CA PRO A 225 12.17 17.50 15.72
C PRO A 225 13.38 17.88 14.86
N THR A 226 14.56 17.80 15.45
CA THR A 226 15.84 18.12 14.79
C THR A 226 16.87 17.00 14.91
N LEU A 227 16.55 15.96 15.68
CA LEU A 227 17.40 14.82 15.95
C LEU A 227 16.61 13.52 15.78
N PHE A 228 17.27 12.55 15.17
CA PHE A 228 16.90 11.15 15.17
C PHE A 228 17.90 10.39 16.03
N ASP A 229 17.43 9.50 16.88
CA ASP A 229 18.29 8.62 17.68
C ASP A 229 17.76 7.19 17.64
N GLN A 230 18.67 6.21 17.56
CA GLN A 230 18.34 4.80 17.70
C GLN A 230 18.57 4.36 19.15
N ASN A 231 17.49 4.14 19.90
CA ASN A 231 17.57 3.69 21.29
C ASN A 231 17.39 2.17 21.40
N SER A 232 17.67 1.64 22.59
CA SER A 232 17.60 0.20 22.85
C SER A 232 16.21 -0.41 22.65
N TYR A 233 15.13 0.37 22.78
CA TYR A 233 13.74 -0.12 22.63
C TYR A 233 13.03 0.39 21.36
N GLY A 234 13.75 1.15 20.53
CA GLY A 234 13.23 1.69 19.28
C GLY A 234 13.74 3.10 18.99
N PRO A 235 13.49 3.60 17.79
CA PRO A 235 13.91 4.93 17.36
C PRO A 235 13.14 6.05 18.07
N THR A 236 13.75 7.23 18.11
CA THR A 236 13.11 8.49 18.56
C THR A 236 13.30 9.60 17.56
N LEU A 237 12.28 10.44 17.39
CA LEU A 237 12.42 11.80 16.88
C LEU A 237 12.33 12.76 18.06
N ARG A 238 13.36 13.58 18.23
CA ARG A 238 13.48 14.49 19.37
C ARG A 238 13.99 15.86 18.99
N GLY A 239 13.73 16.81 19.87
CA GLY A 239 14.27 18.15 19.83
C GLY A 239 15.05 18.46 21.11
N PRO A 240 15.37 19.74 21.35
CA PRO A 240 16.15 20.15 22.52
C PRO A 240 15.45 19.86 23.85
N ASN A 241 14.11 19.82 23.85
CA ASN A 241 13.30 19.74 25.08
C ASN A 241 12.76 18.33 25.39
N GLY A 242 12.94 17.37 24.49
CA GLY A 242 12.35 16.04 24.63
C GLY A 242 11.97 15.39 23.31
N ASN A 243 11.21 14.29 23.42
CA ASN A 243 10.79 13.47 22.30
C ASN A 243 9.45 14.00 21.75
N TYR A 244 9.34 13.98 20.43
CA TYR A 244 8.08 14.12 19.71
C TYR A 244 7.50 12.74 19.42
N TYR A 245 8.35 11.85 18.92
CA TYR A 245 8.05 10.45 18.69
C TYR A 245 9.06 9.57 19.42
N TYR A 246 8.56 8.52 20.05
CA TYR A 246 9.37 7.41 20.53
C TYR A 246 8.61 6.12 20.24
N TRP A 247 9.14 5.31 19.32
CA TRP A 247 8.54 4.05 18.93
C TRP A 247 9.04 2.93 19.84
N ASP A 248 8.70 3.01 21.12
CA ASP A 248 9.06 1.98 22.09
C ASP A 248 8.30 0.68 21.83
N GLY A 249 9.01 -0.36 21.39
CA GLY A 249 8.48 -1.68 21.10
C GLY A 249 8.43 -2.62 22.31
N SER A 250 8.51 -2.12 23.55
CA SER A 250 8.57 -2.95 24.76
C SER A 250 7.62 -2.52 25.87
N THR A 251 6.90 -3.49 26.44
CA THR A 251 6.04 -3.32 27.62
C THR A 251 6.77 -3.59 28.95
N GLY A 252 8.10 -3.43 28.98
CA GLY A 252 8.92 -3.87 30.11
C GLY A 252 9.47 -2.74 30.98
N ASN A 253 9.99 -1.69 30.35
CA ASN A 253 10.88 -0.73 31.03
C ASN A 253 10.51 0.75 30.79
N ASN A 254 9.77 1.05 29.73
CA ASN A 254 9.53 2.40 29.23
C ASN A 254 8.11 2.50 28.61
N TRP A 255 7.81 3.60 27.95
CA TRP A 255 6.56 3.83 27.22
C TRP A 255 6.83 4.63 25.93
N PRO A 256 6.02 4.46 24.88
CA PRO A 256 6.14 5.23 23.65
C PRO A 256 5.78 6.69 23.89
N THR A 257 6.21 7.58 23.00
CA THR A 257 5.94 9.03 23.09
C THR A 257 5.35 9.51 21.78
N HIS A 258 4.26 10.27 21.88
CA HIS A 258 3.59 10.94 20.75
C HIS A 258 3.18 12.33 21.23
N ASP A 259 4.16 13.22 21.40
CA ASP A 259 3.98 14.53 22.03
C ASP A 259 4.12 15.67 21.00
N PRO A 260 3.03 16.36 20.64
CA PRO A 260 3.09 17.46 19.66
C PRO A 260 3.88 18.67 20.15
N CYS A 261 4.19 18.78 21.45
CA CYS A 261 5.00 19.84 22.04
C CYS A 261 6.50 19.49 22.10
N GLY A 262 6.91 18.25 21.78
CA GLY A 262 8.31 17.83 21.83
C GLY A 262 8.94 17.89 23.23
N SER A 263 8.13 17.72 24.27
CA SER A 263 8.53 17.83 25.68
C SER A 263 8.65 16.48 26.39
N ASN A 264 8.40 15.38 25.67
CA ASN A 264 8.32 14.03 26.22
C ASN A 264 7.23 13.87 27.30
N THR A 265 6.06 14.48 27.09
CA THR A 265 4.93 14.43 28.03
C THR A 265 3.64 13.92 27.37
N GLN A 266 2.57 13.78 28.16
CA GLN A 266 1.29 13.19 27.70
C GLN A 266 0.37 14.21 27.01
N ASN A 267 0.87 14.89 25.98
CA ASN A 267 0.09 15.87 25.19
C ASN A 267 -0.54 15.27 23.92
N HIS A 268 -0.47 13.95 23.73
CA HIS A 268 -1.22 13.28 22.66
C HIS A 268 -2.73 13.55 22.79
N LEU A 269 -3.45 13.58 21.68
CA LEU A 269 -4.92 13.55 21.73
C LEU A 269 -5.38 12.30 22.44
N ARG A 270 -6.41 12.45 23.26
CA ARG A 270 -7.09 11.38 24.01
C ARG A 270 -8.44 11.06 23.39
N GLY A 271 -8.97 9.86 23.65
CA GLY A 271 -10.30 9.44 23.20
C GLY A 271 -10.41 9.20 21.68
N VAL A 272 -9.28 9.02 20.99
CA VAL A 272 -9.27 8.64 19.57
C VAL A 272 -9.68 7.17 19.45
N ALA A 273 -10.69 6.88 18.62
CA ALA A 273 -11.26 5.53 18.51
C ALA A 273 -10.30 4.49 17.91
N ASP A 274 -9.40 4.91 17.01
CA ASP A 274 -8.36 4.05 16.42
C ASP A 274 -7.00 4.77 16.49
N PRO A 275 -6.36 4.79 17.67
CA PRO A 275 -5.10 5.48 17.89
C PRO A 275 -3.98 4.71 17.18
N ARG A 276 -3.47 5.30 16.10
CA ARG A 276 -2.42 4.73 15.25
C ARG A 276 -1.46 5.78 14.72
N GLY A 277 -0.33 5.31 14.22
CA GLY A 277 0.56 6.10 13.39
C GLY A 277 1.17 5.26 12.27
N ALA A 278 1.84 5.94 11.35
CA ALA A 278 2.52 5.31 10.24
C ALA A 278 3.86 6.00 9.92
N ILE A 279 4.75 5.25 9.28
CA ILE A 279 5.99 5.74 8.69
C ILE A 279 5.95 5.45 7.19
N TRP A 280 6.36 6.45 6.43
CA TRP A 280 6.43 6.43 4.99
C TRP A 280 7.83 6.83 4.55
N LEU A 281 8.32 6.26 3.45
CA LEU A 281 9.62 6.56 2.88
C LEU A 281 9.48 7.13 1.46
N ARG A 282 10.44 7.95 1.08
CA ARG A 282 10.53 8.51 -0.26
C ARG A 282 12.00 8.73 -0.62
N ARG A 283 12.33 8.65 -1.90
CA ARG A 283 13.63 9.12 -2.39
C ARG A 283 13.72 10.63 -2.31
N ALA A 284 14.94 11.13 -2.22
CA ALA A 284 15.16 12.57 -2.33
C ALA A 284 14.75 13.01 -3.76
N PRO A 285 13.89 14.02 -3.90
CA PRO A 285 13.53 14.57 -5.21
C PRO A 285 14.71 15.30 -5.88
#